data_AF-A0A963QTH6-F1
#
_entry.id   AF-A0A963QTH6-F1
#
_cell.length_a   1.000
_cell.length_b   1.000
_cell.length_c   1.000
_cell.angle_alpha   90.00
_cell.angle_beta   90.00
_cell.angle_gamma   90.00
#
_symmetry.space_group_name_H-M   'P 1'
#
loop_
_entity.id
_entity.type
_entity.pdbx_description
1 polymer ?
#
loop_
_entity_poly.entity_id
_entity_poly.type
_entity_poly.pdbx_seq_one_letter_code
_entity_poly.pdbx_strand_id
1 'polypeptide(L)'
;WRVANDVARRYVSVDAARREYGVVLTNGEVNEAETEALRAKAARHTGHFHFGPERDEYETQWNDAAYDALTALLATLPIHWRFFVKTEIFRRMPGRTGADGVQKAFEETCVRFPDVPHAATPAIAAE
;
A
#
# COMPACT_ATOMS: atom_id res chain seq x y z
N TRP A 1 -20.53 12.30 -21.06
CA TRP A 1 -20.12 12.28 -19.64
C TRP A 1 -20.36 10.90 -19.02
N ARG A 2 -19.36 10.28 -18.36
CA ARG A 2 -19.54 8.94 -17.75
C ARG A 2 -20.59 8.94 -16.63
N VAL A 3 -20.55 9.91 -15.73
CA VAL A 3 -21.51 10.04 -14.61
C VAL A 3 -22.96 10.17 -15.11
N ALA A 4 -23.21 10.87 -16.23
CA ALA A 4 -24.56 10.96 -16.80
C ALA A 4 -25.08 9.61 -17.31
N ASN A 5 -24.22 8.79 -17.91
CA ASN A 5 -24.58 7.43 -18.29
C ASN A 5 -24.90 6.57 -17.07
N ASP A 6 -24.15 6.73 -15.98
CA ASP A 6 -24.37 5.98 -14.73
C ASP A 6 -25.70 6.39 -14.06
N VAL A 7 -26.08 7.66 -14.16
CA VAL A 7 -27.39 8.17 -13.72
C VAL A 7 -28.52 7.63 -14.60
N ALA A 8 -28.38 7.68 -15.93
CA ALA A 8 -29.37 7.13 -16.85
C ALA A 8 -29.61 5.63 -16.64
N ARG A 9 -28.57 4.89 -16.24
CA ARG A 9 -28.60 3.46 -15.91
C ARG A 9 -29.00 3.16 -14.46
N ARG A 10 -29.26 4.18 -13.64
CA ARG A 10 -29.63 4.07 -12.21
C ARG A 10 -28.56 3.43 -11.32
N TYR A 11 -27.30 3.46 -11.74
CA TYR A 11 -26.18 3.07 -10.87
C TYR A 11 -25.82 4.16 -9.87
N VAL A 12 -26.10 5.42 -10.23
CA VAL A 12 -25.88 6.61 -9.42
C VAL A 12 -27.16 7.43 -9.42
N SER A 13 -27.57 7.97 -8.27
CA SER A 13 -28.71 8.90 -8.22
C SER A 13 -28.28 10.30 -8.68
N VAL A 14 -29.22 11.14 -9.12
CA VAL A 14 -28.93 12.55 -9.46
C VAL A 14 -28.29 13.28 -8.28
N ASP A 15 -28.77 13.01 -7.06
CA ASP A 15 -28.23 13.59 -5.84
C ASP A 15 -26.79 13.14 -5.56
N ALA A 16 -26.49 11.85 -5.75
CA ALA A 16 -25.13 11.33 -5.60
C ALA A 16 -24.19 11.88 -6.67
N ALA A 17 -24.66 12.02 -7.93
CA ALA A 17 -23.89 12.66 -9.00
C ALA A 17 -23.49 14.10 -8.64
N ARG A 18 -24.41 14.88 -8.06
CA ARG A 18 -24.13 16.24 -7.59
C ARG A 18 -23.19 16.26 -6.40
N ARG A 19 -23.46 15.45 -5.37
CA ARG A 19 -22.72 15.49 -4.09
C ARG A 19 -21.32 14.90 -4.18
N GLU A 20 -21.16 13.76 -4.83
CA GLU A 20 -19.92 12.97 -4.79
C GLU A 20 -19.03 13.25 -6.00
N TYR A 21 -19.62 13.47 -7.17
CA TYR A 21 -18.87 13.70 -8.41
C TYR A 21 -18.82 15.17 -8.83
N GLY A 22 -19.54 16.04 -8.12
CA GLY A 22 -19.69 17.45 -8.47
C GLY A 22 -20.34 17.65 -9.84
N VAL A 23 -21.14 16.71 -10.33
CA VAL A 23 -21.78 16.75 -11.66
C VAL A 23 -23.23 17.16 -11.49
N VAL A 24 -23.62 18.24 -12.17
CA VAL A 24 -25.01 18.71 -12.18
C VAL A 24 -25.69 18.24 -13.45
N LEU A 25 -26.84 17.59 -13.30
CA LEU A 25 -27.70 17.21 -14.42
C LEU A 25 -28.93 18.11 -14.51
N THR A 26 -29.27 18.52 -15.73
CA THR A 26 -30.50 19.22 -16.06
C THR A 26 -31.19 18.44 -17.19
N ASN A 27 -32.42 17.99 -16.96
CA ASN A 27 -33.17 17.17 -17.93
C ASN A 27 -32.42 15.92 -18.43
N GLY A 28 -31.58 15.31 -17.58
CA GLY A 28 -30.81 14.11 -17.92
C GLY A 28 -29.49 14.36 -18.65
N GLU A 29 -29.18 15.61 -18.99
CA GLU A 29 -27.91 16.01 -19.58
C GLU A 29 -27.04 16.78 -18.58
N VAL A 30 -25.72 16.78 -18.78
CA VAL A 30 -24.81 17.50 -17.88
C VAL A 30 -24.88 19.00 -18.16
N ASN A 31 -25.13 19.79 -17.12
CA ASN A 31 -24.95 21.23 -17.15
C ASN A 31 -23.47 21.53 -16.86
N GLU A 32 -22.72 21.84 -17.92
CA GLU A 32 -21.27 22.03 -17.82
C GLU A 32 -20.89 23.25 -16.97
N ALA A 33 -21.61 24.37 -17.13
CA ALA A 33 -21.35 25.59 -16.38
C ALA A 33 -21.59 25.39 -14.87
N GLU A 34 -22.70 24.75 -14.48
CA GLU A 34 -22.96 24.45 -13.07
C GLU A 34 -22.02 23.39 -12.50
N THR A 35 -21.64 22.40 -13.31
CA THR A 35 -20.64 21.39 -12.94
C THR A 35 -19.28 22.02 -12.68
N GLU A 36 -18.84 22.93 -13.55
CA GLU A 36 -17.58 23.66 -13.37
C GLU A 36 -17.63 24.55 -12.12
N ALA A 37 -18.70 25.33 -11.95
CA ALA A 37 -18.89 26.18 -10.77
C ALA A 37 -18.96 25.38 -9.47
N LEU A 38 -19.58 24.19 -9.48
CA LEU A 38 -19.66 23.31 -8.32
C LEU A 38 -18.28 22.72 -7.97
N ARG A 39 -17.54 22.24 -8.97
CA ARG A 39 -16.19 21.69 -8.78
C ARG A 39 -15.17 22.75 -8.37
N ALA A 40 -15.33 23.98 -8.83
CA ALA A 40 -14.48 25.10 -8.41
C ALA A 40 -14.64 25.44 -6.91
N LYS A 41 -15.80 25.14 -6.31
CA LYS A 41 -16.07 25.33 -4.88
C LYS A 41 -15.56 24.18 -4.00
N ALA A 42 -15.26 23.02 -4.61
CA ALA A 42 -14.77 21.87 -3.85
C ALA A 42 -13.39 22.18 -3.26
N ALA A 43 -13.18 21.82 -1.99
CA ALA A 43 -11.89 21.95 -1.35
C ALA A 43 -10.87 21.11 -2.14
N ARG A 44 -9.82 21.78 -2.65
CA ARG A 44 -8.70 21.08 -3.26
C ARG A 44 -7.86 20.47 -2.14
N HIS A 45 -7.66 19.16 -2.19
CA HIS A 45 -6.66 18.52 -1.36
C HIS A 45 -5.28 19.03 -1.79
N THR A 46 -4.55 19.65 -0.85
CA THR A 46 -3.23 20.25 -1.09
C THR A 46 -2.08 19.28 -0.81
N GLY A 47 -2.37 18.08 -0.32
CA GLY A 47 -1.40 17.03 -0.04
C GLY A 47 -1.69 15.75 -0.80
N HIS A 48 -0.78 14.78 -0.68
CA HIS A 48 -1.03 13.42 -1.11
C HIS A 48 -2.21 12.82 -0.33
N PHE A 49 -2.85 11.82 -0.95
CA PHE A 49 -3.90 11.05 -0.29
C PHE A 49 -3.35 10.44 1.00
N HIS A 50 -3.89 10.86 2.14
CA HIS A 50 -3.54 10.31 3.44
C HIS A 50 -4.31 9.00 3.63
N PHE A 51 -3.60 7.90 3.87
CA PHE A 51 -4.21 6.57 3.96
C PHE A 51 -4.88 6.29 5.31
N GLY A 52 -4.73 7.19 6.28
CA GLY A 52 -5.36 7.11 7.60
C GLY A 52 -4.38 6.68 8.70
N PRO A 53 -4.79 6.80 9.97
CA PRO A 53 -3.93 6.49 11.11
C PRO A 53 -3.45 5.03 11.13
N GLU A 54 -4.24 4.11 10.58
CA GLU A 54 -3.85 2.69 10.46
C GLU A 54 -2.62 2.51 9.56
N ARG A 55 -2.45 3.40 8.56
CA ARG A 55 -1.26 3.39 7.73
C ARG A 55 -0.05 3.94 8.47
N ASP A 56 -0.23 5.02 9.21
CA ASP A 56 0.84 5.66 9.98
C ASP A 56 1.40 4.69 11.04
N GLU A 57 0.52 3.96 11.73
CA GLU A 57 0.91 2.92 12.68
C GLU A 57 1.68 1.79 12.00
N TYR A 58 1.22 1.35 10.83
CA TYR A 58 1.89 0.30 10.06
C TYR A 58 3.28 0.74 9.58
N GLU A 59 3.41 1.94 9.03
CA GLU A 59 4.68 2.50 8.54
C GLU A 59 5.65 2.87 9.66
N THR A 60 5.16 3.10 10.88
CA THR A 60 6.00 3.21 12.08
C THR A 60 6.72 1.90 12.38
N GLN A 61 6.07 0.76 12.18
CA GLN A 61 6.66 -0.57 12.34
C GLN A 61 7.49 -0.97 11.10
N TRP A 62 6.91 -0.80 9.92
CA TRP A 62 7.47 -1.11 8.62
C TRP A 62 7.91 0.16 7.90
N ASN A 63 8.94 0.81 8.45
CA ASN A 63 9.56 1.98 7.83
C ASN A 63 10.53 1.56 6.71
N ASP A 64 11.09 2.54 6.00
CA ASP A 64 12.04 2.32 4.92
C ASP A 64 13.21 1.42 5.35
N ALA A 65 13.77 1.65 6.54
CA ALA A 65 14.86 0.85 7.07
C ALA A 65 14.47 -0.62 7.31
N ALA A 66 13.23 -0.90 7.72
CA ALA A 66 12.73 -2.27 7.84
C ALA A 66 12.63 -2.95 6.46
N TYR A 67 12.11 -2.25 5.46
CA TYR A 67 11.99 -2.78 4.10
C TYR A 67 13.34 -2.98 3.41
N ASP A 68 14.29 -2.06 3.61
CA ASP A 68 15.65 -2.18 3.10
C ASP A 68 16.35 -3.40 3.71
N ALA A 69 16.27 -3.55 5.04
CA ALA A 69 16.84 -4.70 5.74
C ALA A 69 16.21 -6.03 5.28
N LEU A 70 14.88 -6.07 5.18
CA LEU A 70 14.16 -7.26 4.69
C LEU A 70 14.59 -7.61 3.26
N THR A 71 14.65 -6.62 2.37
CA THR A 71 14.97 -6.84 0.96
C THR A 71 16.41 -7.33 0.79
N ALA A 72 17.37 -6.70 1.48
CA ALA A 72 18.76 -7.11 1.48
C ALA A 72 18.92 -8.54 2.02
N LEU A 73 18.24 -8.87 3.12
CA LEU A 73 18.26 -10.20 3.72
C LEU A 73 17.70 -11.26 2.77
N LEU A 74 16.51 -11.04 2.21
CA LEU A 74 15.89 -11.99 1.28
C LEU A 74 16.73 -12.20 0.02
N ALA A 75 17.48 -11.18 -0.43
CA ALA A 75 18.39 -11.30 -1.57
C ALA A 75 19.52 -12.32 -1.33
N THR A 76 19.95 -12.52 -0.08
CA THR A 76 20.98 -13.52 0.28
C THR A 76 20.47 -14.96 0.29
N LEU A 77 19.14 -15.16 0.28
CA LEU A 77 18.54 -16.48 0.35
C LEU A 77 18.24 -17.06 -1.04
N PRO A 78 18.33 -18.39 -1.21
CA PRO A 78 17.79 -19.08 -2.38
C PRO A 78 16.33 -18.72 -2.61
N ILE A 79 15.93 -18.56 -3.88
CA ILE A 79 14.61 -18.03 -4.27
C ILE A 79 13.45 -18.78 -3.60
N HIS A 80 13.53 -20.11 -3.51
CA HIS A 80 12.48 -20.94 -2.92
C HIS A 80 12.29 -20.73 -1.41
N TRP A 81 13.30 -20.22 -0.70
CA TRP A 81 13.19 -19.88 0.73
C TRP A 81 12.63 -18.48 0.99
N ARG A 82 12.73 -17.55 0.02
CA ARG A 82 12.41 -16.13 0.24
C ARG A 82 10.97 -15.92 0.69
N PHE A 83 10.02 -16.62 0.07
CA PHE A 83 8.61 -16.51 0.43
C PHE A 83 8.37 -16.98 1.87
N PHE A 84 8.88 -18.16 2.21
CA PHE A 84 8.75 -18.73 3.54
C PHE A 84 9.34 -17.81 4.61
N VAL A 85 10.61 -17.40 4.45
CA VAL A 85 11.31 -16.56 5.43
C VAL A 85 10.63 -15.19 5.56
N LYS A 86 10.18 -14.59 4.46
CA LYS A 86 9.40 -13.35 4.52
C LYS A 86 8.15 -13.53 5.38
N THR A 87 7.37 -14.57 5.16
CA THR A 87 6.16 -14.85 5.94
C THR A 87 6.47 -15.05 7.44
N GLU A 88 7.55 -15.75 7.76
CA GLU A 88 7.98 -15.95 9.14
C GLU A 88 8.43 -14.64 9.82
N ILE A 89 9.15 -13.77 9.11
CA ILE A 89 9.54 -12.44 9.60
C ILE A 89 8.29 -11.61 9.87
N PHE A 90 7.36 -11.51 8.91
CA PHE A 90 6.12 -10.74 9.08
C PHE A 90 5.31 -11.22 10.29
N ARG A 91 5.19 -12.53 10.50
CA ARG A 91 4.49 -13.10 11.67
C ARG A 91 5.13 -12.68 13.00
N ARG A 92 6.42 -12.38 13.00
CA ARG A 92 7.23 -12.04 14.17
C ARG A 92 7.47 -10.54 14.33
N MET A 93 7.04 -9.69 13.41
CA MET A 93 7.23 -8.25 13.54
C MET A 93 6.37 -7.54 14.60
N PRO A 94 5.21 -8.06 15.10
CA PRO A 94 4.46 -7.37 16.14
C PRO A 94 5.31 -6.96 17.36
N GLY A 95 5.22 -5.69 17.78
CA GLY A 95 6.04 -5.13 18.86
C GLY A 95 7.48 -4.77 18.48
N ARG A 96 7.84 -4.87 17.19
CA ARG A 96 9.16 -4.54 16.65
C ARG A 96 9.05 -3.46 15.59
N THR A 97 10.15 -2.80 15.27
CA THR A 97 10.22 -1.75 14.24
C THR A 97 11.62 -1.71 13.62
N GLY A 98 11.70 -1.24 12.38
CA GLY A 98 12.96 -0.95 11.71
C GLY A 98 13.81 -2.18 11.38
N ALA A 99 15.04 -1.90 10.94
CA ALA A 99 16.01 -2.93 10.57
C ALA A 99 16.29 -3.93 11.72
N ASP A 100 16.44 -3.43 12.96
CA ASP A 100 16.67 -4.26 14.15
C ASP A 100 15.52 -5.24 14.40
N GLY A 101 14.27 -4.80 14.17
CA GLY A 101 13.10 -5.64 14.30
C GLY A 101 13.12 -6.80 13.30
N VAL A 102 13.46 -6.51 12.05
CA VAL A 102 13.58 -7.49 10.98
C VAL A 102 14.68 -8.50 11.27
N GLN A 103 15.84 -8.04 11.73
CA GLN A 103 16.99 -8.88 12.06
C GLN A 103 16.65 -9.87 13.18
N LYS A 104 16.05 -9.38 14.29
CA LYS A 104 15.60 -10.24 15.40
C LYS A 104 14.54 -11.25 14.96
N ALA A 105 13.59 -10.83 14.14
CA ALA A 105 12.56 -11.72 13.60
C ALA A 105 13.15 -12.81 12.70
N PHE A 106 14.21 -12.51 11.95
CA PHE A 106 14.94 -13.50 11.16
C PHE A 106 15.74 -14.47 12.03
N GLU A 107 16.46 -13.98 13.04
CA GLU A 107 17.21 -14.83 13.98
C GLU A 107 16.28 -15.82 14.69
N GLU A 108 15.11 -15.37 15.16
CA GLU A 108 14.07 -16.24 15.72
C GLU A 108 13.50 -17.24 14.70
N THR A 109 13.49 -16.86 13.42
CA THR A 109 13.07 -17.76 12.33
C THR A 109 14.10 -18.87 12.15
N CYS A 110 15.39 -18.55 12.11
CA CYS A 110 16.49 -19.52 12.01
C CYS A 110 16.54 -20.46 13.22
N VAL A 111 16.29 -19.96 14.44
CA VAL A 111 16.20 -20.81 15.63
C VAL A 111 15.06 -21.83 15.51
N ARG A 112 13.91 -21.42 15.00
CA ARG A 112 12.74 -22.31 14.84
C ARG A 112 12.86 -23.26 13.65
N PHE A 113 13.53 -22.82 12.58
CA PHE A 113 13.71 -23.56 11.34
C PHE A 113 15.19 -23.62 10.99
N PRO A 114 15.95 -24.56 11.61
CA PRO A 114 17.40 -24.64 11.43
C PRO A 114 17.84 -24.91 9.99
N ASP A 115 16.95 -25.45 9.15
CA ASP A 115 17.21 -25.70 7.72
C ASP A 115 17.20 -24.43 6.86
N VAL A 116 16.74 -23.29 7.41
CA VAL A 116 16.82 -22.00 6.72
C VAL A 116 18.29 -21.68 6.47
N PRO A 117 18.71 -21.52 5.21
CA PRO A 117 20.10 -21.23 4.89
C PRO A 117 20.53 -19.96 5.63
N HIS A 118 21.55 -20.09 6.46
CA HIS A 118 22.25 -18.91 6.95
C HIS A 118 22.93 -18.29 5.74
N ALA A 119 22.78 -16.97 5.57
CA ALA A 119 23.23 -16.23 4.40
C ALA A 119 24.58 -16.80 3.90
N ALA A 120 24.55 -17.47 2.75
CA ALA A 120 25.76 -18.00 2.17
C ALA A 120 26.65 -16.79 1.87
N THR A 121 27.90 -16.80 2.35
CA THR A 121 28.91 -15.88 1.84
C THR A 121 28.86 -15.99 0.31
N PRO A 122 28.63 -14.88 -0.42
CA PRO A 122 28.52 -14.97 -1.87
C PRO A 122 29.82 -15.59 -2.39
N ALA A 123 29.71 -16.75 -3.02
CA ALA A 123 30.81 -17.31 -3.79
C ALA A 123 31.11 -16.29 -4.88
N ILE A 124 32.27 -15.64 -4.80
CA ILE A 124 32.79 -14.78 -5.85
C ILE A 124 32.81 -15.65 -7.11
N ALA A 125 31.89 -15.38 -8.04
CA ALA A 125 31.93 -16.00 -9.34
C ALA A 125 33.20 -15.51 -10.03
N ALA A 126 34.19 -16.41 -10.16
CA ALA A 126 35.34 -16.21 -11.02
C ALA A 126 34.85 -16.14 -12.47
N GLU A 127 35.32 -15.11 -13.18
CA GLU A 127 35.20 -14.91 -14.63
C GLU A 127 35.68 -16.11 -15.45
#